data_AF-A0A918UJ41-F1
#
_entry.id   AF-A0A918UJ41-F1
#
_cell.length_a   1.000
_cell.length_b   1.000
_cell.length_c   1.000
_cell.angle_alpha   90.00
_cell.angle_beta   90.00
_cell.angle_gamma   90.00
#
_symmetry.space_group_name_H-M   'P 1'
#
loop_
_entity.id
_entity.type
_entity.pdbx_description
1 polymer ?
#
loop_
_entity_poly.entity_id
_entity_poly.type
_entity_poly.pdbx_seq_one_letter_code
_entity_poly.pdbx_strand_id
1 'polypeptide(L)'
;MPTKSKSHAEMADLFASLGAFLGKDIAVAISEIAETADFEMSDAANEPFVKFIEWINPRPAFIAAWRSDPALERKHYLRFMSGLEAARDGYRAAVYHLERLRGMEDQLHAILAKFDFAKSVPPGSVAAIGNARRWSFEYQAFVLAYRRALDSVAWGLSTYFKAEQSSFKQFAKNLAKHHPAPVACVLARACARHIEHFDFVIGTERGRSVRDRIAHRESIQAGYINVGAFGFRIVGGGERLGISDFNDRQRLADVLENRLQVLHACLADILDTFREAVTAYEAEVIVSPPSR
;
A
#
# COMPACT_ATOMS: atom_id res chain seq x y z
N MET A 1 0.75 15.33 11.33
CA MET A 1 1.94 15.42 12.21
C MET A 1 3.17 15.19 11.34
N PRO A 2 4.24 15.99 11.46
CA PRO A 2 5.46 15.70 10.72
C PRO A 2 6.09 14.46 11.36
N THR A 3 6.08 13.35 10.65
CA THR A 3 6.91 12.19 10.98
C THR A 3 8.35 12.64 10.82
N LYS A 4 9.02 12.90 11.95
CA LYS A 4 10.47 13.08 11.94
C LYS A 4 11.04 11.81 11.29
N SER A 5 11.75 12.01 10.19
CA SER A 5 12.69 11.06 9.63
C SER A 5 13.58 10.51 10.75
N LYS A 6 14.25 9.38 10.49
CA LYS A 6 15.40 8.97 11.31
C LYS A 6 16.22 10.18 11.70
N SER A 7 16.70 10.23 12.94
CA SER A 7 17.37 11.42 13.44
C SER A 7 18.48 11.79 12.46
N HIS A 8 18.65 13.07 12.13
CA HIS A 8 19.72 13.53 11.22
C HIS A 8 21.10 12.93 11.56
N ALA A 9 21.31 12.57 12.82
CA ALA A 9 22.50 11.86 13.32
C ALA A 9 22.65 10.43 12.78
N GLU A 10 21.57 9.62 12.74
CA GLU A 10 21.62 8.23 12.25
C GLU A 10 21.86 8.16 10.74
N MET A 11 21.30 9.11 9.98
CA MET A 11 21.56 9.23 8.55
C MET A 11 23.01 9.70 8.29
N ALA A 12 23.51 10.64 9.09
CA ALA A 12 24.90 11.08 9.00
C ALA A 12 25.90 9.94 9.29
N ASP A 13 25.63 9.10 10.29
CA ASP A 13 26.47 7.93 10.60
C ASP A 13 26.42 6.87 9.48
N LEU A 14 25.25 6.61 8.90
CA LEU A 14 25.11 5.72 7.75
C LEU A 14 25.93 6.23 6.55
N PHE A 15 25.82 7.51 6.21
CA PHE A 15 26.55 8.11 5.10
C PHE A 15 28.05 8.22 5.35
N ALA A 16 28.47 8.42 6.60
CA ALA A 16 29.87 8.34 6.99
C ALA A 16 30.43 6.92 6.79
N SER A 17 29.67 5.89 7.18
CA SER A 17 30.06 4.49 6.97
C SER A 17 30.11 4.11 5.48
N LEU A 18 29.14 4.59 4.68
CA LEU A 18 29.12 4.41 3.23
C LEU A 18 30.27 5.13 2.56
N GLY A 19 30.61 6.34 3.01
CA GLY A 19 31.75 7.11 2.51
C GLY A 19 33.09 6.43 2.77
N ALA A 20 33.22 5.71 3.89
CA ALA A 20 34.40 4.91 4.19
C ALA A 20 34.55 3.68 3.27
N PHE A 21 33.45 3.13 2.75
CA PHE A 21 33.45 1.93 1.91
C PHE A 21 33.42 2.22 0.40
N LEU A 22 32.63 3.20 -0.04
CA LEU A 22 32.38 3.53 -1.45
C LEU A 22 33.13 4.79 -1.91
N GLY A 23 33.73 5.54 -0.99
CA GLY A 23 34.33 6.85 -1.27
C GLY A 23 33.36 8.00 -1.03
N LYS A 24 33.92 9.16 -0.65
CA LYS A 24 33.16 10.33 -0.21
C LYS A 24 32.20 10.87 -1.27
N ASP A 25 32.64 10.94 -2.53
CA ASP A 25 31.83 11.49 -3.62
C ASP A 25 30.59 10.63 -3.90
N ILE A 26 30.72 9.30 -3.82
CA ILE A 26 29.59 8.37 -3.99
C ILE A 26 28.61 8.52 -2.82
N ALA A 27 29.10 8.61 -1.58
CA ALA A 27 28.22 8.79 -0.42
C ALA A 27 27.47 10.13 -0.45
N VAL A 28 28.12 11.22 -0.87
CA VAL A 28 27.47 12.52 -1.07
C VAL A 28 26.39 12.42 -2.16
N ALA A 29 26.71 11.81 -3.31
CA ALA A 29 25.74 11.63 -4.38
C ALA A 29 24.51 10.82 -3.93
N ILE A 30 24.70 9.74 -3.16
CA ILE A 30 23.58 8.96 -2.60
C ILE A 30 22.71 9.84 -1.68
N SER A 31 23.33 10.63 -0.81
CA SER A 31 22.61 11.53 0.11
C SER A 31 21.79 12.58 -0.66
N GLU A 32 22.40 13.27 -1.63
CA GLU A 32 21.72 14.31 -2.43
C GLU A 32 20.59 13.73 -3.28
N ILE A 33 20.77 12.53 -3.84
CA ILE A 33 19.72 11.81 -4.56
C ILE A 33 18.57 11.46 -3.60
N ALA A 34 18.87 10.96 -2.40
CA ALA A 34 17.86 10.58 -1.43
C ALA A 34 17.01 11.80 -0.99
N GLU A 35 17.65 12.93 -0.70
CA GLU A 35 16.94 14.17 -0.34
C GLU A 35 16.01 14.68 -1.46
N THR A 36 16.36 14.44 -2.71
CA THR A 36 15.62 14.95 -3.87
C THR A 36 14.53 14.00 -4.35
N ALA A 37 14.81 12.70 -4.35
CA ALA A 37 14.03 11.70 -5.09
C ALA A 37 13.52 10.53 -4.25
N ASP A 38 13.95 10.39 -2.99
CA ASP A 38 13.45 9.34 -2.11
C ASP A 38 12.23 9.79 -1.31
N PHE A 39 11.53 8.82 -0.72
CA PHE A 39 10.42 9.04 0.17
C PHE A 39 10.47 8.03 1.33
N GLU A 40 10.66 8.54 2.54
CA GLU A 40 10.67 7.72 3.74
C GLU A 40 9.27 7.61 4.35
N MET A 41 8.84 6.38 4.60
CA MET A 41 7.69 6.12 5.47
C MET A 41 8.11 6.14 6.94
N SER A 42 7.16 6.40 7.84
CA SER A 42 7.39 6.24 9.28
C SER A 42 7.85 4.82 9.66
N ASP A 43 8.53 4.69 10.80
CA ASP A 43 8.95 3.39 11.32
C ASP A 43 7.76 2.46 11.55
N ALA A 44 6.64 2.98 12.09
CA ALA A 44 5.41 2.21 12.29
C ALA A 44 4.84 1.67 10.97
N ALA A 45 4.91 2.44 9.89
CA ALA A 45 4.48 2.01 8.56
C ALA A 45 5.44 0.95 7.95
N ASN A 46 6.74 1.01 8.28
CA ASN A 46 7.74 0.05 7.84
C ASN A 46 7.79 -1.24 8.68
N GLU A 47 7.37 -1.17 9.93
CA GLU A 47 7.61 -2.20 10.96
C GLU A 47 7.23 -3.63 10.52
N PRO A 48 6.08 -3.89 9.87
CA PRO A 48 5.76 -5.26 9.46
C PRO A 48 6.74 -5.85 8.45
N PHE A 49 7.22 -5.03 7.50
CA PHE A 49 8.19 -5.45 6.50
C PHE A 49 9.56 -5.68 7.13
N VAL A 50 9.99 -4.79 8.03
CA VAL A 50 11.27 -4.92 8.73
C VAL A 50 11.30 -6.20 9.55
N LYS A 51 10.29 -6.44 10.39
CA LYS A 51 10.15 -7.67 11.19
C LYS A 51 10.17 -8.92 10.32
N PHE A 52 9.48 -8.89 9.18
CA PHE A 52 9.45 -10.03 8.27
C PHE A 52 10.82 -10.31 7.63
N ILE A 53 11.54 -9.26 7.20
CA ILE A 53 12.90 -9.39 6.66
C ILE A 53 13.89 -9.87 7.72
N GLU A 54 13.80 -9.36 8.95
CA GLU A 54 14.58 -9.83 10.09
C GLU A 54 14.39 -11.33 10.34
N TRP A 55 13.17 -11.85 10.17
CA TRP A 55 12.90 -13.28 10.26
C TRP A 55 13.43 -14.08 9.06
N ILE A 56 13.39 -13.54 7.85
CA ILE A 56 13.94 -14.19 6.66
C ILE A 56 15.48 -14.27 6.69
N ASN A 57 16.16 -13.27 7.26
CA ASN A 57 17.61 -13.13 7.22
C ASN A 57 18.40 -14.31 7.82
N PRO A 58 18.00 -14.91 8.96
CA PRO A 58 18.56 -16.16 9.48
C PRO A 58 18.39 -17.39 8.56
N ARG A 59 17.64 -17.25 7.46
CA ARG A 59 17.31 -18.28 6.46
C ARG A 59 16.50 -19.44 7.06
N PRO A 60 15.18 -19.26 7.22
CA PRO A 60 14.25 -20.38 7.42
C PRO A 60 14.50 -21.51 6.41
N ALA A 61 14.11 -22.74 6.73
CA ALA A 61 14.56 -23.92 5.99
C ALA A 61 14.23 -23.83 4.48
N PHE A 62 13.07 -23.30 4.12
CA PHE A 62 12.72 -23.09 2.71
C PHE A 62 13.63 -22.07 1.98
N ILE A 63 14.06 -20.99 2.67
CA ILE A 63 15.00 -20.01 2.12
C ILE A 63 16.38 -20.64 1.96
N ALA A 64 16.85 -21.37 2.97
CA ALA A 64 18.12 -22.10 2.91
C ALA A 64 18.12 -23.08 1.73
N ALA A 65 17.03 -23.83 1.54
CA ALA A 65 16.87 -24.76 0.43
C ALA A 65 16.92 -24.03 -0.92
N TRP A 66 16.18 -22.94 -1.11
CA TRP A 66 16.22 -22.19 -2.38
C TRP A 66 17.58 -21.59 -2.67
N ARG A 67 18.31 -21.13 -1.66
CA ARG A 67 19.64 -20.53 -1.84
C ARG A 67 20.78 -21.53 -1.98
N SER A 68 20.53 -22.81 -1.70
CA SER A 68 21.51 -23.88 -1.92
C SER A 68 21.60 -24.34 -3.38
N ASP A 69 20.61 -24.01 -4.22
CA ASP A 69 20.55 -24.37 -5.63
C ASP A 69 20.46 -23.11 -6.50
N PRO A 70 21.43 -22.85 -7.41
CA PRO A 70 21.41 -21.67 -8.28
C PRO A 70 20.14 -21.48 -9.11
N ALA A 71 19.46 -22.57 -9.51
CA ALA A 71 18.21 -22.49 -10.27
C ALA A 71 17.04 -22.05 -9.39
N LEU A 72 16.97 -22.57 -8.16
CA LEU A 72 15.94 -22.19 -7.19
C LEU A 72 16.18 -20.79 -6.61
N GLU A 73 17.45 -20.38 -6.47
CA GLU A 73 17.78 -19.03 -6.03
C GLU A 73 17.28 -18.01 -7.06
N ARG A 74 17.61 -18.23 -8.33
CA ARG A 74 17.18 -17.35 -9.44
C ARG A 74 15.67 -17.31 -9.63
N LYS A 75 14.97 -18.44 -9.43
CA LYS A 75 13.55 -18.54 -9.72
C LYS A 75 12.65 -18.24 -8.51
N HIS A 76 12.92 -18.86 -7.37
CA HIS A 76 12.02 -18.81 -6.21
C HIS A 76 12.46 -17.75 -5.20
N TYR A 77 13.73 -17.74 -4.79
CA TYR A 77 14.20 -16.77 -3.81
C TYR A 77 14.08 -15.33 -4.35
N LEU A 78 14.59 -15.05 -5.56
CA LEU A 78 14.46 -13.72 -6.15
C LEU A 78 13.00 -13.29 -6.30
N ARG A 79 12.13 -14.15 -6.81
CA ARG A 79 10.70 -13.84 -6.94
C ARG A 79 10.04 -13.53 -5.60
N PHE A 80 10.32 -14.35 -4.57
CA PHE A 80 9.78 -14.16 -3.24
C PHE A 80 10.21 -12.80 -2.65
N MET A 81 11.51 -12.50 -2.70
CA MET A 81 12.06 -11.23 -2.18
C MET A 81 11.58 -10.02 -2.98
N SER A 82 11.60 -10.09 -4.32
CA SER A 82 11.11 -9.01 -5.18
C SER A 82 9.63 -8.74 -4.98
N GLY A 83 8.81 -9.77 -4.70
CA GLY A 83 7.39 -9.58 -4.40
C GLY A 83 7.18 -8.85 -3.07
N LEU A 84 7.97 -9.16 -2.04
CA LEU A 84 7.92 -8.46 -0.76
C LEU A 84 8.37 -7.00 -0.88
N GLU A 85 9.47 -6.76 -1.60
CA GLU A 85 9.97 -5.41 -1.88
C GLU A 85 8.95 -4.60 -2.68
N ALA A 86 8.41 -5.18 -3.76
CA ALA A 86 7.37 -4.52 -4.57
C ALA A 86 6.06 -4.29 -3.79
N ALA A 87 5.76 -5.10 -2.78
CA ALA A 87 4.64 -4.87 -1.88
C ALA A 87 4.90 -3.66 -0.96
N ARG A 88 6.10 -3.60 -0.38
CA ARG A 88 6.55 -2.46 0.43
C ARG A 88 6.55 -1.17 -0.37
N ASP A 89 7.04 -1.19 -1.61
CA ASP A 89 7.07 -0.03 -2.50
C ASP A 89 5.68 0.36 -2.99
N GLY A 90 4.79 -0.61 -3.21
CA GLY A 90 3.36 -0.35 -3.46
C GLY A 90 2.72 0.41 -2.30
N TYR A 91 2.95 -0.05 -1.07
CA TYR A 91 2.45 0.60 0.14
C TYR A 91 3.07 1.98 0.34
N ARG A 92 4.39 2.12 0.16
CA ARG A 92 5.13 3.40 0.20
C ARG A 92 4.55 4.43 -0.76
N ALA A 93 4.32 4.03 -2.01
CA ALA A 93 3.70 4.91 -2.99
C ALA A 93 2.28 5.33 -2.56
N ALA A 94 1.49 4.43 -1.97
CA ALA A 94 0.17 4.78 -1.45
C ALA A 94 0.25 5.82 -0.31
N VAL A 95 1.20 5.67 0.62
CA VAL A 95 1.46 6.67 1.68
C VAL A 95 1.82 8.02 1.06
N TYR A 96 2.77 8.04 0.12
CA TYR A 96 3.20 9.26 -0.57
C TYR A 96 2.01 9.97 -1.24
N HIS A 97 1.23 9.27 -2.05
CA HIS A 97 0.11 9.88 -2.76
C HIS A 97 -0.98 10.38 -1.80
N LEU A 98 -1.20 9.71 -0.67
CA LEU A 98 -2.11 10.21 0.36
C LEU A 98 -1.64 11.53 0.96
N GLU A 99 -0.36 11.66 1.30
CA GLU A 99 0.20 12.90 1.83
C GLU A 99 0.07 14.05 0.83
N ARG A 100 0.33 13.78 -0.46
CA ARG A 100 0.12 14.74 -1.54
C ARG A 100 -1.35 15.16 -1.66
N LEU A 101 -2.28 14.20 -1.62
CA LEU A 101 -3.72 14.46 -1.66
C LEU A 101 -4.18 15.31 -0.48
N ARG A 102 -3.73 14.99 0.73
CA ARG A 102 -4.03 15.76 1.95
C ARG A 102 -3.54 17.19 1.83
N GLY A 103 -2.29 17.39 1.42
CA GLY A 103 -1.72 18.73 1.22
C GLY A 103 -2.46 19.55 0.15
N MET A 104 -2.85 18.93 -0.96
CA MET A 104 -3.66 19.59 -1.99
C MET A 104 -5.05 19.96 -1.47
N GLU A 105 -5.71 19.06 -0.75
CA GLU A 105 -7.02 19.31 -0.17
C GLU A 105 -6.97 20.43 0.88
N ASP A 106 -5.96 20.45 1.76
CA ASP A 106 -5.73 21.54 2.72
C ASP A 106 -5.57 22.90 2.00
N GLN A 107 -4.79 22.94 0.92
CA GLN A 107 -4.60 24.15 0.11
C GLN A 107 -5.89 24.59 -0.57
N LEU A 108 -6.67 23.65 -1.12
CA LEU A 108 -7.98 23.96 -1.73
C LEU A 108 -8.92 24.56 -0.69
N HIS A 109 -9.02 23.96 0.50
CA HIS A 109 -9.82 24.50 1.60
C HIS A 109 -9.36 25.91 1.99
N ALA A 110 -8.06 26.14 2.13
CA ALA A 110 -7.51 27.45 2.48
C ALA A 110 -7.76 28.52 1.40
N ILE A 111 -7.76 28.14 0.12
CA ILE A 111 -8.10 29.04 -0.99
C ILE A 111 -9.59 29.39 -0.93
N LEU A 112 -10.47 28.39 -0.86
CA LEU A 112 -11.91 28.57 -0.91
C LEU A 112 -12.44 29.35 0.31
N ALA A 113 -11.85 29.17 1.48
CA ALA A 113 -12.22 29.88 2.70
C ALA A 113 -12.00 31.40 2.65
N LYS A 114 -11.22 31.91 1.69
CA LYS A 114 -10.98 33.36 1.52
C LYS A 114 -12.17 34.10 0.88
N PHE A 115 -13.13 33.37 0.32
CA PHE A 115 -14.20 33.94 -0.48
C PHE A 115 -15.55 33.81 0.22
N ASP A 116 -16.34 34.88 0.16
CA ASP A 116 -17.75 34.88 0.55
C ASP A 116 -18.62 34.63 -0.69
N PHE A 117 -18.93 33.36 -0.93
CA PHE A 117 -19.66 32.93 -2.11
C PHE A 117 -21.15 33.32 -2.09
N ALA A 118 -21.71 33.71 -0.95
CA ALA A 118 -23.10 34.16 -0.86
C ALA A 118 -23.37 35.43 -1.69
N LYS A 119 -22.32 36.22 -1.97
CA LYS A 119 -22.39 37.42 -2.81
C LYS A 119 -22.49 37.11 -4.30
N SER A 120 -22.05 35.93 -4.73
CA SER A 120 -21.88 35.60 -6.15
C SER A 120 -22.75 34.43 -6.60
N VAL A 121 -23.15 33.54 -5.69
CA VAL A 121 -23.99 32.38 -6.00
C VAL A 121 -25.37 32.57 -5.37
N PRO A 122 -26.46 32.67 -6.17
CA PRO A 122 -27.81 32.84 -5.64
C PRO A 122 -28.21 31.72 -4.67
N PRO A 123 -29.06 32.02 -3.66
CA PRO A 123 -29.65 31.00 -2.80
C PRO A 123 -30.34 29.90 -3.63
N GLY A 124 -30.12 28.64 -3.28
CA GLY A 124 -30.65 27.47 -4.00
C GLY A 124 -29.86 27.08 -5.25
N SER A 125 -28.80 27.80 -5.61
CA SER A 125 -27.91 27.46 -6.73
C SER A 125 -26.56 26.92 -6.25
N VAL A 126 -25.94 26.08 -7.09
CA VAL A 126 -24.60 25.55 -6.88
C VAL A 126 -23.79 25.70 -8.16
N ALA A 127 -22.60 26.29 -8.03
CA ALA A 127 -21.58 26.32 -9.07
C ALA A 127 -20.57 25.20 -8.81
N ALA A 128 -20.44 24.27 -9.76
CA ALA A 128 -19.41 23.24 -9.72
C ALA A 128 -18.09 23.83 -10.27
N ILE A 129 -17.06 23.88 -9.43
CA ILE A 129 -15.71 24.29 -9.79
C ILE A 129 -14.91 23.04 -10.20
N GLY A 130 -14.44 23.05 -11.45
CA GLY A 130 -13.65 21.97 -12.03
C GLY A 130 -12.15 22.22 -12.05
N ASN A 131 -11.45 21.46 -12.91
CA ASN A 131 -10.02 21.59 -13.22
C ASN A 131 -9.01 21.25 -12.09
N ALA A 132 -9.43 20.50 -11.06
CA ALA A 132 -8.55 19.93 -10.04
C ALA A 132 -7.79 18.68 -10.54
N ARG A 133 -7.21 18.74 -11.75
CA ARG A 133 -6.62 17.56 -12.43
C ARG A 133 -5.47 16.92 -11.65
N ARG A 134 -4.60 17.73 -11.04
CA ARG A 134 -3.49 17.24 -10.21
C ARG A 134 -4.01 16.40 -9.04
N TRP A 135 -5.07 16.86 -8.40
CA TRP A 135 -5.72 16.15 -7.30
C TRP A 135 -6.28 14.81 -7.77
N SER A 136 -6.93 14.77 -8.94
CA SER A 136 -7.40 13.53 -9.55
C SER A 136 -6.27 12.59 -10.00
N PHE A 137 -5.11 13.11 -10.43
CA PHE A 137 -3.95 12.28 -10.78
C PHE A 137 -3.37 11.58 -9.56
N GLU A 138 -3.18 12.31 -8.46
CA GLU A 138 -2.69 11.72 -7.20
C GLU A 138 -3.69 10.68 -6.66
N TYR A 139 -4.99 10.93 -6.79
CA TYR A 139 -6.02 9.97 -6.39
C TYR A 139 -5.93 8.66 -7.18
N GLN A 140 -5.81 8.76 -8.50
CA GLN A 140 -5.68 7.57 -9.34
C GLN A 140 -4.38 6.81 -9.03
N ALA A 141 -3.28 7.54 -8.81
CA ALA A 141 -2.00 6.95 -8.43
C ALA A 141 -2.08 6.25 -7.07
N PHE A 142 -2.76 6.83 -6.08
CA PHE A 142 -3.05 6.20 -4.79
C PHE A 142 -3.78 4.86 -4.97
N VAL A 143 -4.89 4.85 -5.72
CA VAL A 143 -5.71 3.64 -5.93
C VAL A 143 -4.91 2.53 -6.62
N LEU A 144 -4.06 2.87 -7.59
CA LEU A 144 -3.21 1.92 -8.29
C LEU A 144 -2.07 1.39 -7.41
N ALA A 145 -1.41 2.26 -6.65
CA ALA A 145 -0.36 1.89 -5.69
C ALA A 145 -0.90 0.94 -4.60
N TYR A 146 -2.09 1.25 -4.08
CA TYR A 146 -2.81 0.41 -3.12
C TYR A 146 -3.00 -1.02 -3.65
N ARG A 147 -3.52 -1.14 -4.88
CA ARG A 147 -3.71 -2.45 -5.51
C ARG A 147 -2.38 -3.16 -5.75
N ARG A 148 -1.35 -2.43 -6.19
CA ARG A 148 -0.01 -2.98 -6.42
C ARG A 148 0.56 -3.61 -5.16
N ALA A 149 0.38 -2.98 -4.00
CA ALA A 149 0.84 -3.55 -2.73
C ALA A 149 0.25 -4.95 -2.47
N LEU A 150 -1.08 -5.08 -2.64
CA LEU A 150 -1.80 -6.35 -2.47
C LEU A 150 -1.39 -7.43 -3.48
N ASP A 151 -1.25 -7.06 -4.75
CA ASP A 151 -0.90 -8.00 -5.81
C ASP A 151 0.56 -8.45 -5.70
N SER A 152 1.48 -7.55 -5.33
CA SER A 152 2.89 -7.88 -5.12
C SER A 152 3.09 -8.83 -3.93
N VAL A 153 2.38 -8.63 -2.81
CA VAL A 153 2.52 -9.55 -1.65
C VAL A 153 1.97 -10.93 -2.00
N ALA A 154 0.84 -11.00 -2.71
CA ALA A 154 0.29 -12.27 -3.19
C ALA A 154 1.26 -12.96 -4.16
N TRP A 155 1.85 -12.21 -5.08
CA TRP A 155 2.84 -12.71 -6.03
C TRP A 155 4.10 -13.26 -5.35
N GLY A 156 4.65 -12.52 -4.37
CA GLY A 156 5.78 -12.96 -3.57
C GLY A 156 5.48 -14.24 -2.80
N LEU A 157 4.45 -14.22 -1.94
CA LEU A 157 4.11 -15.34 -1.07
C LEU A 157 3.63 -16.58 -1.84
N SER A 158 2.97 -16.43 -2.99
CA SER A 158 2.57 -17.57 -3.84
C SER A 158 3.75 -18.45 -4.27
N THR A 159 4.96 -17.90 -4.29
CA THR A 159 6.19 -18.62 -4.61
C THR A 159 6.49 -19.74 -3.63
N TYR A 160 6.20 -19.53 -2.34
CA TYR A 160 6.35 -20.57 -1.31
C TYR A 160 5.51 -21.81 -1.62
N PHE A 161 4.31 -21.59 -2.12
CA PHE A 161 3.34 -22.61 -2.49
C PHE A 161 3.56 -23.18 -3.90
N LYS A 162 4.66 -22.80 -4.57
CA LYS A 162 4.96 -23.14 -5.98
C LYS A 162 3.80 -22.78 -6.93
N ALA A 163 3.11 -21.68 -6.62
CA ALA A 163 1.94 -21.21 -7.35
C ALA A 163 2.26 -19.96 -8.18
N GLU A 164 1.52 -19.76 -9.26
CA GLU A 164 1.62 -18.57 -10.11
C GLU A 164 0.36 -17.71 -9.94
N GLN A 165 0.28 -17.01 -8.80
CA GLN A 165 -0.84 -16.12 -8.49
C GLN A 165 -0.32 -14.70 -8.28
N SER A 166 -0.66 -13.79 -9.18
CA SER A 166 -0.30 -12.37 -9.09
C SER A 166 -1.47 -11.47 -8.66
N SER A 167 -2.68 -12.02 -8.55
CA SER A 167 -3.86 -11.29 -8.09
C SER A 167 -4.18 -11.69 -6.66
N PHE A 168 -4.26 -10.70 -5.76
CA PHE A 168 -4.63 -10.94 -4.36
C PHE A 168 -5.96 -11.69 -4.22
N LYS A 169 -6.94 -11.38 -5.08
CA LYS A 169 -8.26 -12.03 -5.10
C LYS A 169 -8.15 -13.53 -5.39
N GLN A 170 -7.39 -13.87 -6.43
CA GLN A 170 -7.23 -15.27 -6.85
C GLN A 170 -6.34 -16.03 -5.89
N PHE A 171 -5.30 -15.37 -5.37
CA PHE A 171 -4.46 -15.89 -4.31
C PHE A 171 -5.31 -16.29 -3.10
N ALA A 172 -6.06 -15.34 -2.51
CA ALA A 172 -6.93 -15.61 -1.36
C ALA A 172 -7.94 -16.75 -1.63
N LYS A 173 -8.55 -16.79 -2.82
CA LYS A 173 -9.53 -17.80 -3.21
C LYS A 173 -8.94 -19.20 -3.36
N ASN A 174 -7.74 -19.32 -3.90
CA ASN A 174 -7.15 -20.61 -4.28
C ASN A 174 -6.16 -21.15 -3.24
N LEU A 175 -5.74 -20.32 -2.28
CA LEU A 175 -4.66 -20.63 -1.34
C LEU A 175 -4.86 -21.96 -0.61
N ALA A 176 -6.07 -22.24 -0.12
CA ALA A 176 -6.39 -23.46 0.63
C ALA A 176 -6.18 -24.78 -0.15
N LYS A 177 -5.99 -24.72 -1.47
CA LYS A 177 -5.71 -25.89 -2.33
C LYS A 177 -4.22 -26.21 -2.44
N HIS A 178 -3.35 -25.35 -1.90
CA HIS A 178 -1.91 -25.48 -2.05
C HIS A 178 -1.25 -26.16 -0.86
N HIS A 179 -0.06 -26.71 -1.10
CA HIS A 179 0.79 -27.30 -0.08
C HIS A 179 1.94 -26.36 0.30
N PRO A 180 2.41 -26.37 1.56
CA PRO A 180 1.92 -27.19 2.67
C PRO A 180 0.58 -26.70 3.23
N ALA A 181 -0.35 -27.63 3.44
CA ALA A 181 -1.73 -27.33 3.82
C ALA A 181 -1.86 -26.57 5.16
N PRO A 182 -1.07 -26.86 6.22
CA PRO A 182 -1.12 -26.09 7.46
C PRO A 182 -0.85 -24.60 7.24
N VAL A 183 0.19 -24.25 6.46
CA VAL A 183 0.53 -22.86 6.15
C VAL A 183 -0.52 -22.23 5.25
N ALA A 184 -0.93 -22.94 4.20
CA ALA A 184 -1.89 -22.45 3.22
C ALA A 184 -3.27 -22.14 3.84
N CYS A 185 -3.76 -23.00 4.73
CA CYS A 185 -5.06 -22.83 5.39
C CYS A 185 -5.08 -21.63 6.34
N VAL A 186 -4.03 -21.43 7.14
CA VAL A 186 -3.96 -20.31 8.08
C VAL A 186 -3.83 -18.99 7.32
N LEU A 187 -2.98 -18.95 6.29
CA LEU A 187 -2.82 -17.75 5.47
C LEU A 187 -4.10 -17.42 4.66
N ALA A 188 -4.86 -18.43 4.21
CA ALA A 188 -6.15 -18.22 3.55
C ALA A 188 -7.16 -17.53 4.49
N ARG A 189 -7.17 -17.91 5.77
CA ARG A 189 -8.00 -17.26 6.80
C ARG A 189 -7.56 -15.81 7.05
N ALA A 190 -6.26 -15.54 7.04
CA ALA A 190 -5.75 -14.16 7.14
C ALA A 190 -6.26 -13.28 5.99
N CYS A 191 -6.12 -13.74 4.75
CA CYS A 191 -6.67 -13.02 3.60
C CYS A 191 -8.19 -12.78 3.72
N ALA A 192 -8.94 -13.78 4.21
CA ALA A 192 -10.39 -13.69 4.36
C ALA A 192 -10.84 -12.63 5.39
N ARG A 193 -10.03 -12.35 6.43
CA ARG A 193 -10.34 -11.29 7.42
C ARG A 193 -10.42 -9.89 6.81
N HIS A 194 -9.69 -9.63 5.73
CA HIS A 194 -9.53 -8.29 5.17
C HIS A 194 -10.24 -8.07 3.83
N ILE A 195 -10.56 -9.14 3.11
CA ILE A 195 -10.94 -9.05 1.69
C ILE A 195 -12.19 -8.20 1.41
N GLU A 196 -13.12 -8.13 2.37
CA GLU A 196 -14.35 -7.35 2.25
C GLU A 196 -14.10 -5.84 2.22
N HIS A 197 -13.00 -5.37 2.82
CA HIS A 197 -12.65 -3.97 2.85
C HIS A 197 -12.02 -3.45 1.54
N PHE A 198 -11.75 -4.34 0.59
CA PHE A 198 -11.04 -4.01 -0.65
C PHE A 198 -11.93 -3.96 -1.89
N ASP A 199 -13.25 -3.81 -1.70
CA ASP A 199 -14.23 -3.69 -2.77
C ASP A 199 -13.84 -2.64 -3.84
N PHE A 200 -13.28 -1.50 -3.40
CA PHE A 200 -12.87 -0.39 -4.26
C PHE A 200 -11.65 -0.67 -5.15
N VAL A 201 -10.86 -1.70 -4.86
CA VAL A 201 -9.65 -2.08 -5.65
C VAL A 201 -9.66 -3.49 -6.23
N ILE A 202 -10.46 -4.41 -5.67
CA ILE A 202 -10.53 -5.83 -6.06
C ILE A 202 -11.83 -6.15 -6.82
N GLY A 203 -12.88 -5.37 -6.59
CA GLY A 203 -14.16 -5.53 -7.23
C GLY A 203 -14.96 -6.65 -6.58
N THR A 204 -16.26 -6.40 -6.41
CA THR A 204 -17.20 -7.38 -5.88
C THR A 204 -17.76 -8.25 -7.02
N GLU A 205 -18.57 -9.26 -6.69
CA GLU A 205 -19.33 -10.01 -7.70
C GLU A 205 -20.34 -9.13 -8.45
N ARG A 206 -20.71 -7.98 -7.87
CA ARG A 206 -21.76 -7.08 -8.36
C ARG A 206 -21.27 -5.95 -9.26
N GLY A 207 -19.96 -5.85 -9.53
CA GLY A 207 -19.45 -4.80 -10.42
C GLY A 207 -17.94 -4.61 -10.42
N ARG A 208 -17.48 -3.76 -11.33
CA ARG A 208 -16.06 -3.37 -11.44
C ARG A 208 -15.67 -2.41 -10.34
N SER A 209 -14.47 -2.59 -9.80
CA SER A 209 -13.91 -1.69 -8.78
C SER A 209 -13.58 -0.30 -9.34
N VAL A 210 -13.37 0.67 -8.46
CA VAL A 210 -12.85 2.00 -8.83
C VAL A 210 -11.51 1.83 -9.55
N ARG A 211 -10.64 0.96 -9.04
CA ARG A 211 -9.36 0.63 -9.68
C ARG A 211 -9.54 0.06 -11.09
N ASP A 212 -10.45 -0.89 -11.31
CA ASP A 212 -10.67 -1.47 -12.64
C ASP A 212 -11.17 -0.43 -13.66
N ARG A 213 -11.95 0.54 -13.20
CA ARG A 213 -12.41 1.66 -14.03
C ARG A 213 -11.25 2.58 -14.41
N ILE A 214 -10.40 2.95 -13.44
CA ILE A 214 -9.19 3.75 -13.65
C ILE A 214 -8.25 3.05 -14.63
N ALA A 215 -7.98 1.77 -14.43
CA ALA A 215 -6.99 1.03 -15.21
C ALA A 215 -7.41 0.78 -16.67
N HIS A 216 -8.72 0.76 -16.98
CA HIS A 216 -9.19 0.23 -18.26
C HIS A 216 -10.23 1.08 -19.00
N ARG A 217 -10.82 2.11 -18.39
CA ARG A 217 -12.03 2.73 -18.96
C ARG A 217 -12.08 4.23 -18.89
N GLU A 218 -11.75 4.83 -17.75
CA GLU A 218 -12.03 6.26 -17.55
C GLU A 218 -11.13 6.90 -16.51
N SER A 219 -10.94 8.22 -16.65
CA SER A 219 -10.27 9.05 -15.68
C SER A 219 -11.25 9.41 -14.55
N ILE A 220 -11.09 8.78 -13.38
CA ILE A 220 -11.94 9.05 -12.21
C ILE A 220 -11.44 10.29 -11.47
N GLN A 221 -12.37 11.19 -11.15
CA GLN A 221 -12.07 12.38 -10.35
C GLN A 221 -11.94 12.03 -8.86
N ALA A 222 -11.04 12.71 -8.17
CA ALA A 222 -10.90 12.65 -6.71
C ALA A 222 -12.18 13.13 -6.01
N GLY A 223 -12.79 14.19 -6.54
CA GLY A 223 -14.03 14.80 -6.09
C GLY A 223 -14.37 16.03 -6.93
N TYR A 224 -15.52 16.62 -6.67
CA TYR A 224 -15.99 17.84 -7.31
C TYR A 224 -16.17 18.92 -6.24
N ILE A 225 -15.70 20.13 -6.53
CA ILE A 225 -15.84 21.26 -5.61
C ILE A 225 -17.16 21.96 -5.95
N ASN A 226 -18.14 21.86 -5.08
CA ASN A 226 -19.42 22.53 -5.19
C ASN A 226 -19.43 23.78 -4.32
N VAL A 227 -19.73 24.92 -4.93
CA VAL A 227 -19.83 26.22 -4.26
C VAL A 227 -21.25 26.74 -4.33
N GLY A 228 -21.79 27.17 -3.19
CA GLY A 228 -23.14 27.70 -3.06
C GLY A 228 -23.18 28.89 -2.10
N ALA A 229 -24.38 29.43 -1.88
CA ALA A 229 -24.59 30.52 -0.92
C ALA A 229 -24.21 30.14 0.53
N PHE A 230 -24.14 28.84 0.84
CA PHE A 230 -23.75 28.29 2.14
C PHE A 230 -22.25 27.99 2.26
N GLY A 231 -21.43 28.44 1.30
CA GLY A 231 -19.98 28.18 1.26
C GLY A 231 -19.61 27.14 0.20
N PHE A 232 -18.65 26.26 0.51
CA PHE A 232 -18.16 25.24 -0.42
C PHE A 232 -18.17 23.84 0.20
N ARG A 233 -18.23 22.82 -0.65
CA ARG A 233 -18.18 21.41 -0.29
C ARG A 233 -17.48 20.60 -1.37
N ILE A 234 -16.87 19.50 -0.95
CA ILE A 234 -16.33 18.49 -1.85
C ILE A 234 -17.33 17.35 -1.92
N VAL A 235 -17.76 16.96 -3.12
CA VAL A 235 -18.73 15.88 -3.32
C VAL A 235 -18.34 14.95 -4.46
N GLY A 236 -18.87 13.73 -4.43
CA GLY A 236 -18.72 12.74 -5.48
C GLY A 236 -17.32 12.12 -5.58
N GLY A 237 -16.80 12.02 -6.81
CA GLY A 237 -15.55 11.32 -7.10
C GLY A 237 -15.64 9.80 -6.96
N GLY A 238 -14.48 9.14 -7.01
CA GLY A 238 -14.39 7.68 -6.90
C GLY A 238 -14.85 7.14 -5.54
N GLU A 239 -14.72 7.95 -4.48
CA GLU A 239 -15.13 7.62 -3.11
C GLU A 239 -16.58 8.01 -2.79
N ARG A 240 -17.30 8.66 -3.71
CA ARG A 240 -18.72 9.06 -3.54
C ARG A 240 -18.98 9.98 -2.33
N LEU A 241 -18.08 10.92 -2.07
CA LEU A 241 -18.12 11.86 -0.94
C LEU A 241 -19.43 12.64 -0.89
N GLY A 242 -20.10 12.72 0.27
CA GLY A 242 -21.23 13.64 0.49
C GLY A 242 -22.39 13.57 -0.51
N ILE A 243 -22.52 12.47 -1.30
CA ILE A 243 -23.63 12.30 -2.25
C ILE A 243 -24.92 12.00 -1.49
N SER A 244 -24.84 11.21 -0.42
CA SER A 244 -26.00 10.69 0.31
C SER A 244 -26.45 11.55 1.48
N ASP A 245 -25.57 12.40 2.04
CA ASP A 245 -25.87 13.25 3.19
C ASP A 245 -25.25 14.64 2.99
N PHE A 246 -26.10 15.67 2.98
CA PHE A 246 -25.67 17.06 2.88
C PHE A 246 -24.96 17.56 4.13
N ASN A 247 -25.02 16.87 5.27
CA ASN A 247 -24.25 17.22 6.46
C ASN A 247 -22.89 16.52 6.52
N ASP A 248 -22.63 15.59 5.59
CA ASP A 248 -21.34 14.93 5.48
C ASP A 248 -20.28 15.93 5.04
N ARG A 249 -19.30 16.14 5.94
CA ARG A 249 -18.12 16.99 5.73
C ARG A 249 -16.86 16.15 5.65
N GLN A 250 -16.98 14.85 5.44
CA GLN A 250 -15.85 13.96 5.36
C GLN A 250 -14.94 14.38 4.21
N ARG A 251 -13.65 14.49 4.53
CA ARG A 251 -12.63 14.82 3.55
C ARG A 251 -12.21 13.57 2.78
N LEU A 252 -11.74 13.76 1.55
CA LEU A 252 -11.16 12.66 0.78
C LEU A 252 -9.96 12.07 1.53
N ALA A 253 -9.09 12.92 2.06
CA ALA A 253 -7.89 12.46 2.77
C ALA A 253 -8.23 11.55 3.97
N ASP A 254 -9.34 11.80 4.65
CA ASP A 254 -9.76 10.99 5.81
C ASP A 254 -10.29 9.62 5.37
N VAL A 255 -11.06 9.57 4.27
CA VAL A 255 -11.50 8.29 3.67
C VAL A 255 -10.30 7.45 3.27
N LEU A 256 -9.34 8.06 2.59
CA LEU A 256 -8.17 7.34 2.07
C LEU A 256 -7.19 6.94 3.17
N GLU A 257 -7.06 7.74 4.23
CA GLU A 257 -6.32 7.36 5.45
C GLU A 257 -6.91 6.08 6.06
N ASN A 258 -8.23 6.00 6.23
CA ASN A 258 -8.87 4.79 6.74
C ASN A 258 -8.59 3.58 5.82
N ARG A 259 -8.66 3.76 4.50
CA ARG A 259 -8.33 2.68 3.55
C ARG A 259 -6.87 2.24 3.69
N LEU A 260 -5.95 3.19 3.83
CA LEU A 260 -4.52 2.93 3.97
C LEU A 260 -4.21 2.18 5.27
N GLN A 261 -4.89 2.53 6.37
CA GLN A 261 -4.79 1.80 7.64
C GLN A 261 -5.25 0.34 7.50
N VAL A 262 -6.34 0.09 6.75
CA VAL A 262 -6.78 -1.28 6.46
C VAL A 262 -5.75 -2.03 5.61
N LEU A 263 -5.11 -1.36 4.64
CA LEU A 263 -4.03 -1.98 3.86
C LEU A 263 -2.85 -2.37 4.75
N HIS A 264 -2.40 -1.47 5.62
CA HIS A 264 -1.32 -1.72 6.57
C HIS A 264 -1.65 -2.90 7.49
N ALA A 265 -2.84 -2.90 8.09
CA ALA A 265 -3.30 -3.97 8.96
C ALA A 265 -3.34 -5.33 8.23
N CYS A 266 -3.82 -5.35 6.98
CA CYS A 266 -3.84 -6.55 6.17
C CYS A 266 -2.44 -7.06 5.82
N LEU A 267 -1.52 -6.16 5.42
CA LEU A 267 -0.15 -6.54 5.10
C LEU A 267 0.58 -7.06 6.34
N ALA A 268 0.41 -6.40 7.49
CA ALA A 268 0.97 -6.85 8.76
C ALA A 268 0.46 -8.23 9.16
N ASP A 269 -0.86 -8.42 9.13
CA ASP A 269 -1.49 -9.69 9.49
C ASP A 269 -1.05 -10.84 8.57
N ILE A 270 -0.97 -10.60 7.25
CA ILE A 270 -0.53 -11.60 6.26
C ILE A 270 0.94 -12.00 6.48
N LEU A 271 1.83 -11.02 6.65
CA LEU A 271 3.24 -11.27 6.84
C LEU A 271 3.49 -12.01 8.16
N ASP A 272 2.85 -11.57 9.24
CA ASP A 272 3.00 -12.18 10.55
C ASP A 272 2.40 -13.59 10.60
N THR A 273 1.19 -13.77 10.06
CA THR A 273 0.56 -15.09 9.93
C THR A 273 1.43 -16.05 9.12
N PHE A 274 2.03 -15.60 8.01
CA PHE A 274 2.91 -16.46 7.21
C PHE A 274 4.16 -16.85 7.99
N ARG A 275 4.82 -15.88 8.65
CA ARG A 275 5.99 -16.10 9.49
C ARG A 275 5.73 -17.17 10.54
N GLU A 276 4.65 -17.02 11.31
CA GLU A 276 4.29 -17.95 12.38
C GLU A 276 3.96 -19.34 11.85
N ALA A 277 3.13 -19.41 10.80
CA ALA A 277 2.71 -20.68 10.23
C ALA A 277 3.89 -21.47 9.62
N VAL A 278 4.81 -20.80 8.92
CA VAL A 278 6.02 -21.46 8.39
C VAL A 278 6.93 -21.92 9.52
N THR A 279 7.15 -21.08 10.54
CA THR A 279 7.99 -21.44 11.68
C THR A 279 7.45 -22.67 12.41
N ALA A 280 6.13 -22.73 12.66
CA ALA A 280 5.49 -23.88 13.28
C ALA A 280 5.61 -25.15 12.41
N TYR A 281 5.32 -25.03 11.11
CA TYR A 281 5.41 -26.15 10.18
C TYR A 281 6.83 -26.72 10.07
N GLU A 282 7.85 -25.86 9.98
CA GLU A 282 9.24 -26.31 9.90
C GLU A 282 9.70 -26.98 11.20
N ALA A 283 9.25 -26.50 12.37
CA ALA A 283 9.53 -27.15 13.65
C ALA A 283 8.92 -28.57 13.73
N GLU A 284 7.68 -28.75 13.27
CA GLU A 284 7.01 -30.06 13.22
C GLU A 284 7.72 -31.04 12.27
N VAL A 285 8.10 -30.58 11.08
CA VAL A 285 8.78 -31.41 10.07
C VAL A 285 10.18 -31.85 10.53
N ILE A 286 10.89 -31.02 11.30
CA ILE A 286 12.20 -31.37 11.86
C ILE A 286 12.06 -32.42 12.99
N VAL A 287 11.01 -32.35 13.80
CA VAL A 287 10.79 -33.23 14.96
C VAL A 287 10.18 -34.58 14.56
N SER A 288 9.41 -34.64 13.46
CA SER A 288 8.80 -35.87 12.93
C SER A 288 9.07 -36.03 11.44
N PRO A 289 10.27 -36.49 11.03
CA PRO A 289 10.54 -36.74 9.63
C PRO A 289 9.57 -37.80 9.10
N PRO A 290 8.99 -37.63 7.90
CA PRO A 290 8.03 -38.57 7.36
C PRO A 290 8.67 -39.97 7.28
N SER A 291 8.03 -40.94 7.93
CA SER A 291 8.34 -42.36 7.78
C SER A 291 8.23 -42.70 6.29
N ARG A 292 9.39 -43.01 5.68
CA ARG A 292 9.49 -43.44 4.28
C ARG A 292 8.73 -44.72 4.02
#